data_AF-A0A1T5AKE5-F1
#
_entry.id   AF-A0A1T5AKE5-F1
#
_cell.length_a   1.000
_cell.length_b   1.000
_cell.length_c   1.000
_cell.angle_alpha   90.00
_cell.angle_beta   90.00
_cell.angle_gamma   90.00
#
_symmetry.space_group_name_H-M   'P 1'
#
loop_
_entity.id
_entity.type
_entity.pdbx_description
1 polymer ?
#
loop_
_entity_poly.entity_id
_entity_poly.type
_entity_poly.pdbx_seq_one_letter_code
_entity_poly.pdbx_strand_id
1 'polypeptide(L)'
;MILNHNSIKKIADKAFRTHCLHCGDKTNLILTSPPNFSFLTRYKPRNIGIVYQCSSCLDTVFLKFKVSRYEEYKIHIETYLGL
;
A
#
# COMPACT_ATOMS: atom_id res chain seq x y z
N MET A 1 8.65 -3.78 1.38
CA MET A 1 8.13 -2.60 2.12
C MET A 1 7.72 -3.02 3.53
N ILE A 2 7.69 -2.10 4.51
CA ILE A 2 7.45 -2.42 5.93
C ILE A 2 6.23 -1.65 6.44
N LEU A 3 5.31 -2.34 7.14
CA LEU A 3 4.16 -1.75 7.85
C LEU A 3 4.37 -1.90 9.37
N ASN A 4 4.15 -0.84 10.14
CA ASN A 4 4.11 -0.82 11.60
C ASN A 4 3.16 0.30 12.10
N HIS A 5 2.93 0.40 13.41
CA HIS A 5 2.06 1.42 14.01
C HIS A 5 2.39 2.87 13.61
N ASN A 6 3.64 3.16 13.24
CA ASN A 6 4.10 4.49 12.82
C ASN A 6 4.29 4.63 11.29
N SER A 7 3.96 3.59 10.50
CA SER A 7 4.33 3.52 9.08
C SER A 7 3.39 4.22 8.13
N ILE A 8 2.25 4.76 8.59
CA ILE A 8 1.27 5.42 7.72
C ILE A 8 1.94 6.55 6.92
N LYS A 9 2.81 7.35 7.56
CA LYS A 9 3.61 8.38 6.88
C LYS A 9 4.54 7.79 5.81
N LYS A 10 5.29 6.73 6.13
CA LYS A 10 6.25 6.13 5.18
C LYS A 10 5.58 5.45 3.97
N ILE A 11 4.35 4.97 4.13
CA ILE A 11 3.53 4.40 3.04
C ILE A 11 2.96 5.52 2.15
N ALA A 12 2.55 6.64 2.76
CA ALA A 12 2.04 7.81 2.06
C ALA A 12 3.15 8.59 1.31
N ASP A 13 4.32 8.76 1.94
CA ASP A 13 5.46 9.50 1.39
C ASP A 13 6.18 8.74 0.28
N LYS A 14 6.07 7.41 0.28
CA LYS A 14 6.58 6.58 -0.82
C LYS A 14 5.54 6.57 -1.94
N ALA A 15 5.30 7.74 -2.52
CA ALA A 15 4.49 7.90 -3.72
C ALA A 15 4.96 6.87 -4.75
N PHE A 16 4.11 5.87 -5.00
CA PHE A 16 4.36 4.89 -6.05
C PHE A 16 4.24 5.64 -7.38
N ARG A 17 5.38 6.11 -7.92
CA ARG A 17 5.45 6.61 -9.29
C ARG A 17 5.29 5.42 -10.22
N THR A 18 4.04 5.08 -10.47
CA THR A 18 3.60 3.99 -11.34
C THR A 18 2.59 4.57 -12.31
N HIS A 19 2.39 3.90 -13.44
CA HIS A 19 1.28 4.24 -14.32
C HIS A 19 -0.03 3.95 -13.58
N CYS A 20 -0.95 4.91 -13.57
CA CYS A 20 -2.27 4.67 -13.03
C CYS A 20 -2.95 3.55 -13.84
N LEU A 21 -3.49 2.53 -13.16
CA LEU A 21 -4.20 1.41 -13.81
C LEU A 21 -5.52 1.85 -14.49
N HIS A 22 -5.97 3.08 -14.26
CA HIS A 22 -7.22 3.63 -14.81
C HIS A 22 -6.96 4.55 -16.01
N CYS A 23 -6.07 5.54 -15.87
CA CYS A 23 -5.80 6.51 -16.94
C CYS A 23 -4.47 6.32 -17.68
N GLY A 24 -3.59 5.44 -17.21
CA GLY A 24 -2.26 5.22 -17.79
C GLY A 24 -1.23 6.30 -17.47
N ASP A 25 -1.62 7.43 -16.85
CA ASP A 25 -0.69 8.50 -16.53
C ASP A 25 0.36 8.07 -15.50
N LYS A 26 1.60 8.52 -15.73
CA LYS A 26 2.65 8.45 -14.72
C LYS A 26 2.43 9.54 -13.68
N THR A 27 1.84 9.16 -12.55
CA THR A 27 1.31 10.10 -11.56
C THR A 27 1.65 9.65 -10.14
N ASN A 28 1.31 10.46 -9.15
CA ASN A 28 1.44 10.08 -7.75
C ASN A 28 0.15 9.38 -7.29
N LEU A 29 0.32 8.32 -6.49
CA LEU A 29 -0.78 7.66 -5.80
C LEU A 29 -0.85 8.16 -4.35
N ILE A 30 -1.97 8.80 -4.01
CA ILE A 30 -2.24 9.37 -2.69
C ILE A 30 -2.90 8.31 -1.82
N LEU A 31 -2.36 8.02 -0.64
CA LEU A 31 -2.95 7.03 0.27
C LEU A 31 -4.28 7.53 0.83
N THR A 32 -5.37 6.80 0.59
CA THR A 32 -6.71 7.17 1.07
C THR A 32 -7.21 6.26 2.19
N SER A 33 -6.82 4.99 2.19
CA SER A 33 -7.17 4.04 3.25
C SER A 33 -5.92 3.33 3.77
N PRO A 34 -5.33 3.80 4.88
CA PRO A 34 -4.20 3.12 5.49
C PRO A 34 -4.64 1.79 6.12
N PRO A 35 -3.83 0.73 6.00
CA PRO A 35 -4.14 -0.55 6.62
C PRO A 35 -4.06 -0.48 8.16
N ASN A 36 -4.99 -1.14 8.84
CA ASN A 36 -4.99 -1.19 10.31
C ASN A 36 -4.02 -2.28 10.81
N PHE A 37 -2.88 -1.84 11.37
CA PHE A 37 -1.82 -2.74 11.84
C PHE A 37 -2.32 -3.75 12.89
N SER A 38 -3.14 -3.34 13.86
CA SER A 38 -3.65 -4.24 14.90
C SER A 38 -4.49 -5.38 14.32
N PHE A 39 -5.31 -5.09 13.30
CA PHE A 39 -6.08 -6.12 12.60
C PHE A 39 -5.17 -7.05 11.80
N LEU A 40 -4.19 -6.49 11.09
CA LEU A 40 -3.25 -7.29 10.30
C LEU A 40 -2.41 -8.24 11.16
N THR A 41 -1.95 -7.79 12.33
CA THR A 41 -1.17 -8.61 13.27
C THR A 41 -2.03 -9.69 13.93
N ARG A 42 -3.31 -9.40 14.20
CA ARG A 42 -4.28 -10.35 14.76
C ARG A 42 -4.64 -11.45 13.77
N TYR A 43 -5.04 -11.09 12.55
CA TYR A 43 -5.58 -12.04 11.57
C TYR A 43 -4.53 -12.65 10.63
N LYS A 44 -3.34 -12.05 10.57
CA LYS A 44 -2.19 -12.49 9.76
C LYS A 44 -2.56 -12.90 8.32
N PRO A 45 -3.27 -12.06 7.54
CA PRO A 45 -3.64 -12.41 6.18
C PRO A 45 -2.42 -12.59 5.27
N ARG A 46 -2.50 -13.51 4.29
CA ARG A 46 -1.41 -13.71 3.31
C ARG A 46 -1.22 -12.54 2.35
N ASN A 47 -2.24 -11.69 2.19
CA ASN A 47 -2.23 -10.52 1.32
C ASN A 47 -2.88 -9.33 2.03
N ILE A 48 -2.40 -8.12 1.72
CA ILE A 48 -2.88 -6.86 2.28
C ILE A 48 -3.32 -5.97 1.13
N GLY A 49 -4.54 -5.46 1.20
CA GLY A 49 -5.03 -4.42 0.30
C GLY A 49 -4.71 -3.04 0.87
N ILE A 50 -4.25 -2.12 0.02
CA ILE A 50 -4.09 -0.71 0.35
C ILE A 50 -4.77 0.09 -0.76
N VAL A 51 -5.57 1.08 -0.35
CA VAL A 51 -6.34 1.92 -1.27
C VAL A 51 -5.65 3.26 -1.45
N TYR A 52 -5.46 3.62 -2.71
CA TYR A 52 -4.88 4.89 -3.12
C TYR A 52 -5.85 5.64 -4.04
N GLN A 53 -5.58 6.91 -4.27
CA GLN A 53 -6.21 7.74 -5.29
C GLN A 53 -5.16 8.25 -6.27
N CYS A 54 -5.48 8.21 -7.55
CA CYS A 54 -4.66 8.80 -8.60
C CYS A 54 -4.72 10.33 -8.55
N SER A 55 -3.57 11.02 -8.50
CA SER A 55 -3.58 12.49 -8.55
C SER A 55 -3.96 13.09 -9.91
N SER A 56 -3.96 12.29 -11.00
CA SER A 56 -4.34 12.76 -12.34
C SER A 56 -5.83 12.60 -12.62
N CYS A 57 -6.37 11.37 -12.53
CA CYS A 57 -7.77 11.10 -12.85
C CYS A 57 -8.70 11.06 -11.63
N LEU A 58 -8.17 11.19 -10.41
CA LEU A 58 -8.89 11.14 -9.14
C LEU A 58 -9.60 9.82 -8.84
N ASP A 59 -9.42 8.79 -9.67
CA ASP A 59 -10.00 7.47 -9.48
C ASP A 59 -9.26 6.68 -8.39
N THR A 60 -9.96 5.70 -7.82
CA THR A 60 -9.51 4.88 -6.70
C THR A 60 -8.73 3.67 -7.21
N VAL A 61 -7.47 3.55 -6.79
CA VAL A 61 -6.58 2.45 -7.15
C VAL A 61 -6.42 1.48 -5.98
N PHE A 62 -6.84 0.24 -6.17
CA PHE A 62 -6.70 -0.83 -5.19
C PHE A 62 -5.42 -1.64 -5.46
N LEU A 63 -4.44 -1.52 -4.57
CA LEU A 63 -3.21 -2.30 -4.67
C LEU A 63 -3.20 -3.44 -3.66
N LYS A 64 -2.82 -4.63 -4.14
CA LYS A 64 -2.69 -5.84 -3.33
C LYS A 64 -1.21 -6.18 -3.18
N PHE A 65 -0.80 -6.41 -1.93
CA PHE A 65 0.56 -6.76 -1.57
C PHE A 65 0.59 -8.11 -0.88
N LYS A 66 1.51 -8.97 -1.28
CA LYS A 66 1.74 -10.25 -0.61
C LYS A 66 2.58 -10.03 0.64
N VAL A 67 2.22 -10.71 1.73
CA VAL A 67 2.99 -10.65 2.98
C VAL A 67 4.13 -11.65 2.91
N SER A 68 5.34 -11.14 3.14
CA SER A 68 6.57 -11.93 3.18
C SER A 68 6.82 -12.49 4.59
N ARG A 69 6.65 -11.67 5.64
CA ARG A 69 6.93 -12.05 7.03
C ARG A 69 6.17 -11.16 8.04
N TYR A 70 5.69 -11.77 9.12
CA TYR A 70 5.22 -11.07 10.32
C TYR A 70 6.32 -11.06 11.39
N GLU A 71 6.57 -9.91 12.00
CA GLU A 71 7.41 -9.74 13.18
C GLU A 71 6.63 -8.97 14.25
N GLU A 72 7.15 -8.95 15.48
CA GLU A 72 6.46 -8.42 16.66
C GLU A 72 5.94 -6.97 16.48
N TYR A 73 6.74 -6.10 15.86
CA TYR A 73 6.40 -4.70 15.65
C TYR A 73 6.38 -4.27 14.19
N LYS A 74 6.41 -5.22 13.24
CA LYS A 74 6.45 -4.89 11.81
C LYS A 74 5.97 -6.03 10.91
N ILE A 75 5.41 -5.68 9.76
CA ILE A 75 4.99 -6.61 8.71
C ILE A 75 5.78 -6.30 7.45
N HIS A 76 6.43 -7.31 6.91
CA HIS A 76 7.14 -7.24 5.65
C HIS A 76 6.19 -7.62 4.51
N ILE A 77 6.01 -6.70 3.56
CA ILE A 77 5.24 -6.93 2.34
C ILE A 77 6.15 -6.83 1.11
N GLU A 78 5.83 -7.59 0.07
CA GLU A 78 6.50 -7.50 -1.21
C GLU A 78 6.33 -6.10 -1.82
N THR A 79 7.30 -5.64 -2.60
CA THR A 79 7.18 -4.37 -3.31
C THR A 79 6.25 -4.58 -4.51
N TYR A 80 5.30 -3.69 -4.72
CA TYR A 80 4.50 -3.70 -5.94
C TYR A 80 5.40 -3.31 -7.12
N LEU A 81 5.73 -4.30 -7.94
CA LEU A 81 6.34 -4.13 -9.25
C LEU A 81 5.19 -4.03 -10.24
N GLY A 82 4.51 -2.88 -10.29
CA GLY A 82 3.60 -2.60 -11.39
C GLY A 82 4.39 -2.67 -12.68
N LEU A 83 3.96 -3.52 -13.61
CA LEU A 83 4.45 -3.55 -15.00
C LEU A 83 4.23 -2.17 -15.64
#